data_AF-A0A969VDH2-F1
#
_entry.id   AF-A0A969VDH2-F1
#
_cell.length_a   1.000
_cell.length_b   1.000
_cell.length_c   1.000
_cell.angle_alpha   90.00
_cell.angle_beta   90.00
_cell.angle_gamma   90.00
#
_symmetry.space_group_name_H-M   'P 1'
#
loop_
_entity.id
_entity.type
_entity.pdbx_description
1 polymer ?
#
loop_
_entity_poly.entity_id
_entity_poly.type
_entity_poly.pdbx_seq_one_letter_code
_entity_poly.pdbx_strand_id
1 'polypeptide(L)'
;MTAIRTLSIAAFAITLLPLATVDRSQAATITLSIDVPGSADPWLAGMPDGTTASSSPISSGISVAPKQSPVLVSNLPLTAGSALTFAVVSGSVNYKSVTPQNTPDGDLTIASHTAGAQNGISNVSAPRNSLMGIFLDDQQPHISAPPPALNFATPASRNYVELSPLLKQVFFIGDGLNNQGVFQQIIVPKGTDRFYLGTMDAYDWSDNVGAFGVALIGAFGVQVTVDVPPPQSLVAEVSAPDTRKSEPVASPLVAEVAASDTRKSEPVTPPLVGEAPVPEATIPEFVAVPEPTTLIGSFLGLGILGAAAPRRCRQKQKSFR
;
A
#
# COMPACT_ATOMS: atom_id res chain seq x y z
N MET A 1 -42.05 -69.71 49.15
CA MET A 1 -40.72 -69.42 48.56
C MET A 1 -40.79 -69.96 47.13
N THR A 2 -40.88 -69.15 46.08
CA THR A 2 -39.86 -68.21 45.61
C THR A 2 -40.52 -67.19 44.69
N ALA A 3 -40.36 -65.89 44.98
CA ALA A 3 -40.91 -64.80 44.17
C ALA A 3 -39.96 -64.45 43.02
N ILE A 4 -40.47 -64.47 41.79
CA ILE A 4 -39.76 -64.03 40.59
C ILE A 4 -39.78 -62.49 40.58
N ARG A 5 -38.62 -61.87 40.72
CA ARG A 5 -38.45 -60.41 40.59
C ARG A 5 -38.20 -60.07 39.12
N THR A 6 -39.17 -59.40 38.50
CA THR A 6 -39.04 -58.80 37.18
C THR A 6 -38.10 -57.60 37.26
N LEU A 7 -37.00 -57.62 36.51
CA LEU A 7 -36.03 -56.52 36.43
C LEU A 7 -36.44 -55.58 35.30
N SER A 8 -36.90 -54.37 35.63
CA SER A 8 -37.17 -53.32 34.65
C SER A 8 -35.85 -52.71 34.16
N ILE A 9 -35.57 -52.85 32.87
CA ILE A 9 -34.46 -52.17 32.20
C ILE A 9 -34.89 -50.73 31.93
N ALA A 10 -34.31 -49.78 32.66
CA ALA A 10 -34.49 -48.36 32.39
C ALA A 10 -33.70 -48.00 31.11
N ALA A 11 -34.40 -47.63 30.05
CA ALA A 11 -33.80 -47.11 28.83
C ALA A 11 -33.22 -45.71 29.09
N PHE A 12 -31.89 -45.60 29.13
CA PHE A 12 -31.20 -44.31 29.11
C PHE A 12 -31.29 -43.74 27.69
N ALA A 13 -32.11 -42.71 27.51
CA ALA A 13 -32.10 -41.90 26.30
C ALA A 13 -30.78 -41.11 26.25
N ILE A 14 -29.85 -41.53 25.39
CA ILE A 14 -28.65 -40.76 25.07
C ILE A 14 -29.11 -39.63 24.14
N THR A 15 -29.28 -38.42 24.69
CA THR A 15 -29.50 -37.21 23.91
C THR A 15 -28.20 -36.85 23.17
N LEU A 16 -28.18 -37.10 21.86
CA LEU A 16 -27.11 -36.66 20.99
C LEU A 16 -27.19 -35.13 20.86
N LEU A 17 -26.32 -34.41 21.56
CA LEU A 17 -26.17 -32.97 21.36
C LEU A 17 -25.66 -32.70 19.93
N PRO A 18 -26.27 -31.78 19.17
CA PRO A 18 -25.74 -31.42 17.87
C PRO A 18 -24.34 -30.81 18.05
N LEU A 19 -23.36 -31.36 17.32
CA LEU A 19 -22.04 -30.79 17.20
C LEU A 19 -22.17 -29.44 16.51
N ALA A 20 -22.11 -28.35 17.28
CA ALA A 20 -22.07 -27.01 16.70
C ALA A 20 -20.77 -26.88 15.90
N THR A 21 -20.86 -26.97 14.58
CA THR A 21 -19.80 -26.55 13.69
C THR A 21 -19.63 -25.04 13.86
N VAL A 22 -18.63 -24.63 14.64
CA VAL A 22 -18.18 -23.24 14.65
C VAL A 22 -17.45 -23.02 13.33
N ASP A 23 -18.14 -22.46 12.34
CA ASP A 23 -17.50 -21.90 11.15
C ASP A 23 -16.63 -20.72 11.60
N ARG A 24 -15.31 -20.95 11.72
CA ARG A 24 -14.33 -19.93 12.14
C ARG A 24 -13.75 -19.14 10.97
N SER A 25 -14.36 -19.17 9.78
CA SER A 25 -13.85 -18.49 8.60
C SER A 25 -14.72 -17.31 8.18
N GLN A 26 -15.00 -16.36 9.08
CA GLN A 26 -15.30 -15.00 8.60
C GLN A 26 -13.98 -14.31 8.30
N ALA A 27 -13.61 -14.33 7.02
CA ALA A 27 -12.67 -13.39 6.44
C ALA A 27 -13.14 -11.96 6.77
N ALA A 28 -12.57 -11.33 7.79
CA ALA A 28 -12.83 -9.93 8.06
C ALA A 28 -12.20 -9.12 6.92
N THR A 29 -13.04 -8.64 5.99
CA THR A 29 -12.60 -7.68 4.96
C THR A 29 -12.31 -6.36 5.66
N ILE A 30 -11.03 -6.03 5.83
CA ILE A 30 -10.65 -4.67 6.25
C ILE A 30 -10.63 -3.81 5.00
N THR A 31 -11.64 -2.96 4.84
CA THR A 31 -11.63 -1.92 3.81
C THR A 31 -10.87 -0.72 4.34
N LEU A 32 -9.55 -0.71 4.14
CA LEU A 32 -8.75 0.50 4.36
C LEU A 32 -8.85 1.36 3.10
N SER A 33 -9.46 2.54 3.19
CA SER A 33 -9.50 3.51 2.08
C SER A 33 -8.26 4.37 2.12
N ILE A 34 -7.44 4.30 1.07
CA ILE A 34 -6.16 4.99 0.95
C ILE A 34 -6.23 5.92 -0.26
N ASP A 35 -6.06 7.21 -0.03
CA ASP A 35 -5.91 8.17 -1.12
C ASP A 35 -4.44 8.20 -1.57
N VAL A 36 -4.18 7.85 -2.82
CA VAL A 36 -2.85 7.84 -3.45
C VAL A 36 -2.79 9.00 -4.46
N PRO A 37 -2.11 10.12 -4.13
CA PRO A 37 -2.01 11.26 -5.04
C PRO A 37 -1.28 10.91 -6.34
N GLY A 38 -1.65 11.56 -7.44
CA GLY A 38 -0.92 11.49 -8.71
C GLY A 38 0.56 11.87 -8.58
N SER A 39 0.88 12.72 -7.59
CA SER A 39 2.22 13.20 -7.28
C SER A 39 3.03 12.31 -6.34
N ALA A 40 2.54 11.11 -6.00
CA ALA A 40 3.22 10.17 -5.11
C ALA A 40 4.36 9.44 -5.84
N ASP A 41 5.59 9.95 -5.69
CA ASP A 41 6.81 9.45 -6.33
C ASP A 41 7.34 8.19 -5.60
N PRO A 42 7.31 7.00 -6.23
CA PRO A 42 7.78 5.77 -5.59
C PRO A 42 9.26 5.81 -5.14
N TRP A 43 10.11 6.62 -5.78
CA TRP A 43 11.55 6.71 -5.47
C TRP A 43 11.86 7.58 -4.25
N LEU A 44 10.83 8.16 -3.59
CA LEU A 44 10.95 8.81 -2.28
C LEU A 44 10.45 7.92 -1.12
N ALA A 45 10.04 6.67 -1.38
CA ALA A 45 9.55 5.76 -0.34
C ALA A 45 10.58 5.61 0.79
N GLY A 46 10.16 5.88 2.02
CA GLY A 46 11.00 5.68 3.21
C GLY A 46 12.22 6.61 3.34
N MET A 47 12.32 7.67 2.52
CA MET A 47 13.39 8.65 2.58
C MET A 47 13.06 9.82 3.52
N PRO A 48 14.06 10.44 4.17
CA PRO A 48 13.85 11.59 5.05
C PRO A 48 13.46 12.86 4.27
N ASP A 49 12.82 13.80 4.97
CA ASP A 49 12.46 15.11 4.45
C ASP A 49 13.68 15.84 3.84
N GLY A 50 13.46 16.51 2.70
CA GLY A 50 14.50 17.16 1.91
C GLY A 50 15.21 16.26 0.90
N THR A 51 14.99 14.94 0.95
CA THR A 51 15.49 14.02 -0.08
C THR A 51 14.86 14.35 -1.43
N THR A 52 15.68 14.35 -2.49
CA THR A 52 15.23 14.56 -3.86
C THR A 52 15.16 13.25 -4.65
N ALA A 53 14.26 13.21 -5.64
CA ALA A 53 14.17 12.17 -6.65
C ALA A 53 13.73 12.76 -7.99
N SER A 54 13.74 11.94 -9.04
CA SER A 54 13.22 12.31 -10.37
C SER A 54 13.97 13.44 -11.07
N SER A 55 15.17 13.80 -10.61
CA SER A 55 16.03 14.74 -11.32
C SER A 55 16.52 14.11 -12.61
N SER A 56 16.22 14.74 -13.76
CA SER A 56 16.60 14.24 -15.07
C SER A 56 17.30 15.32 -15.90
N PRO A 57 18.28 14.99 -16.76
CA PRO A 57 18.88 15.98 -17.66
C PRO A 57 17.88 16.69 -18.59
N ILE A 58 16.70 16.08 -18.80
CA ILE A 58 15.64 16.59 -19.67
C ILE A 58 14.49 17.28 -18.91
N SER A 59 14.56 17.39 -17.58
CA SER A 59 13.50 18.02 -16.78
C SER A 59 14.05 18.93 -15.69
N SER A 60 13.28 19.97 -15.37
CA SER A 60 13.56 20.90 -14.27
C SER A 60 12.73 20.60 -13.02
N GLY A 61 11.76 19.69 -13.10
CA GLY A 61 11.02 19.23 -11.94
C GLY A 61 11.88 18.29 -11.09
N ILE A 62 11.86 18.53 -9.78
CA ILE A 62 12.48 17.67 -8.79
C ILE A 62 11.41 17.32 -7.78
N SER A 63 11.21 16.03 -7.54
CA SER A 63 10.40 15.54 -6.43
C SER A 63 11.17 15.73 -5.14
N VAL A 64 10.52 16.23 -4.09
CA VAL A 64 11.14 16.44 -2.78
C VAL A 64 10.27 15.84 -1.68
N ALA A 65 10.87 15.02 -0.83
CA ALA A 65 10.20 14.52 0.37
C ALA A 65 9.97 15.67 1.39
N PRO A 66 8.81 15.72 2.09
CA PRO A 66 7.73 14.76 2.04
C PRO A 66 6.66 15.07 0.97
N LYS A 67 6.79 16.18 0.25
CA LYS A 67 5.72 16.71 -0.63
C LYS A 67 5.32 15.72 -1.73
N GLN A 68 6.28 15.02 -2.31
CA GLN A 68 6.04 13.96 -3.31
C GLN A 68 6.29 12.56 -2.75
N SER A 69 6.43 12.39 -1.43
CA SER A 69 6.63 11.05 -0.87
C SER A 69 5.40 10.16 -1.13
N PRO A 70 5.62 8.86 -1.40
CA PRO A 70 4.52 7.93 -1.62
C PRO A 70 3.83 7.61 -0.30
N VAL A 71 2.62 7.08 -0.40
CA VAL A 71 1.73 6.89 0.75
C VAL A 71 2.14 5.65 1.53
N LEU A 72 2.56 5.81 2.79
CA LEU A 72 2.76 4.70 3.71
C LEU A 72 1.40 4.12 4.12
N VAL A 73 1.17 2.85 3.79
CA VAL A 73 -0.05 2.14 4.19
C VAL A 73 0.08 1.70 5.64
N SER A 74 -0.58 2.44 6.54
CA SER A 74 -0.55 2.19 7.98
C SER A 74 -1.61 1.17 8.40
N ASN A 75 -1.38 0.49 9.53
CA ASN A 75 -2.32 -0.47 10.15
C ASN A 75 -2.63 -1.71 9.29
N LEU A 76 -1.72 -2.06 8.38
CA LEU A 76 -1.78 -3.27 7.57
C LEU A 76 -0.83 -4.32 8.16
N PRO A 77 -1.30 -5.50 8.60
CA PRO A 77 -0.40 -6.56 9.02
C PRO A 77 0.38 -7.13 7.83
N LEU A 78 1.66 -6.79 7.73
CA LEU A 78 2.57 -7.24 6.67
C LEU A 78 3.23 -8.57 7.06
N THR A 79 2.46 -9.66 6.95
CA THR A 79 2.98 -11.00 7.25
C THR A 79 3.67 -11.58 6.03
N ALA A 80 4.96 -11.92 6.14
CA ALA A 80 5.71 -12.54 5.05
C ALA A 80 4.99 -13.79 4.51
N GLY A 81 4.88 -13.90 3.19
CA GLY A 81 4.18 -14.99 2.51
C GLY A 81 2.65 -14.86 2.46
N SER A 82 2.06 -13.88 3.13
CA SER A 82 0.63 -13.56 2.95
C SER A 82 0.40 -12.81 1.64
N ALA A 83 -0.78 -12.96 1.07
CA ALA A 83 -1.21 -12.27 -0.14
C ALA A 83 -1.96 -10.98 0.20
N LEU A 84 -1.58 -9.89 -0.46
CA LEU A 84 -2.35 -8.65 -0.53
C LEU A 84 -3.12 -8.60 -1.84
N THR A 85 -4.38 -8.16 -1.76
CA THR A 85 -5.25 -7.90 -2.90
C THR A 85 -5.78 -6.48 -2.82
N PHE A 86 -5.89 -5.83 -3.97
CA PHE A 86 -6.29 -4.43 -4.09
C PHE A 86 -7.55 -4.31 -4.94
N ALA A 87 -8.39 -3.34 -4.61
CA ALA A 87 -9.39 -2.80 -5.51
C ALA A 87 -9.30 -1.29 -5.49
N VAL A 88 -9.25 -0.69 -6.67
CA VAL A 88 -9.41 0.76 -6.76
C VAL A 88 -10.89 1.09 -6.84
N VAL A 89 -11.35 1.89 -5.87
CA VAL A 89 -12.77 2.19 -5.68
C VAL A 89 -13.17 3.52 -6.31
N SER A 90 -12.21 4.39 -6.60
CA SER A 90 -12.47 5.69 -7.20
C SER A 90 -11.20 6.37 -7.73
N GLY A 91 -11.40 7.46 -8.45
CA GLY A 91 -10.35 8.39 -8.79
C GLY A 91 -9.67 8.11 -10.13
N SER A 92 -8.87 9.09 -10.54
CA SER A 92 -8.06 9.07 -11.73
C SER A 92 -6.87 9.99 -11.48
N VAL A 93 -5.79 9.76 -12.23
CA VAL A 93 -4.62 10.63 -12.22
C VAL A 93 -4.29 11.06 -13.65
N ASN A 94 -3.39 12.01 -13.78
CA ASN A 94 -2.75 12.32 -15.05
C ASN A 94 -1.32 12.80 -14.79
N TYR A 95 -0.42 12.47 -15.72
CA TYR A 95 0.87 13.14 -15.77
C TYR A 95 0.68 14.51 -16.40
N LYS A 96 1.32 15.54 -15.84
CA LYS A 96 1.06 16.95 -16.16
C LYS A 96 -0.31 17.45 -15.68
N SER A 97 -0.40 18.77 -15.51
CA SER A 97 -1.59 19.49 -15.04
C SER A 97 -2.73 19.56 -16.09
N VAL A 98 -3.29 18.42 -16.46
CA VAL A 98 -4.51 18.27 -17.24
C VAL A 98 -5.59 17.58 -16.40
N THR A 99 -6.85 17.67 -16.80
CA THR A 99 -7.94 16.98 -16.08
C THR A 99 -7.61 15.49 -15.91
N PRO A 100 -7.62 14.94 -14.68
CA PRO A 100 -7.33 13.52 -14.44
C PRO A 100 -8.30 12.60 -15.18
N GLN A 101 -7.76 11.66 -15.98
CA GLN A 101 -8.55 10.75 -16.81
C GLN A 101 -8.00 9.33 -16.84
N ASN A 102 -6.75 9.12 -16.44
CA ASN A 102 -6.16 7.78 -16.48
C ASN A 102 -6.63 6.94 -15.31
N THR A 103 -7.00 5.70 -15.64
CA THR A 103 -7.35 4.67 -14.68
C THR A 103 -6.08 4.17 -13.99
N PRO A 104 -6.22 3.35 -12.93
CA PRO A 104 -5.08 2.74 -12.23
C PRO A 104 -4.18 1.86 -13.09
N ASP A 105 -4.63 1.41 -14.26
CA ASP A 105 -3.80 0.68 -15.24
C ASP A 105 -2.91 1.61 -16.08
N GLY A 106 -3.12 2.92 -15.99
CA GLY A 106 -2.34 3.94 -16.66
C GLY A 106 -2.79 4.29 -18.09
N ASP A 107 -1.99 5.11 -18.78
CA ASP A 107 -2.23 5.56 -20.17
C ASP A 107 -1.71 4.57 -21.24
N LEU A 108 -1.29 3.37 -20.81
CA LEU A 108 -0.63 2.31 -21.59
C LEU A 108 0.66 2.71 -22.30
N THR A 109 1.11 3.96 -22.19
CA THR A 109 2.44 4.35 -22.66
C THR A 109 3.46 3.91 -21.63
N ILE A 110 4.37 3.04 -22.05
CA ILE A 110 5.38 2.48 -21.16
C ILE A 110 6.45 3.54 -20.88
N ALA A 111 6.72 3.74 -19.60
CA ALA A 111 7.79 4.57 -19.10
C ALA A 111 8.70 3.77 -18.16
N SER A 112 9.85 4.34 -17.88
CA SER A 112 10.72 3.96 -16.79
C SER A 112 11.15 5.23 -16.07
N HIS A 113 11.55 5.12 -14.82
CA HIS A 113 12.09 6.27 -14.12
C HIS A 113 13.39 6.69 -14.80
N THR A 114 13.43 7.95 -15.24
CA THR A 114 14.46 8.43 -16.16
C THR A 114 15.83 8.45 -15.49
N ALA A 115 15.88 8.72 -14.19
CA ALA A 115 17.11 8.66 -13.40
C ALA A 115 17.59 7.22 -13.14
N GLY A 116 16.80 6.20 -13.51
CA GLY A 116 17.13 4.81 -13.24
C GLY A 116 16.65 4.34 -11.87
N ALA A 117 17.39 3.41 -11.28
CA ALA A 117 17.21 3.09 -9.87
C ALA A 117 17.75 4.25 -9.03
N GLN A 118 17.02 4.68 -8.00
CA GLN A 118 17.36 5.85 -7.19
C GLN A 118 16.98 5.63 -5.73
N ASN A 119 17.71 6.24 -4.80
CA ASN A 119 17.46 6.15 -3.36
C ASN A 119 17.40 4.70 -2.83
N GLY A 120 18.13 3.77 -3.47
CA GLY A 120 18.12 2.34 -3.13
C GLY A 120 16.86 1.58 -3.58
N ILE A 121 15.97 2.24 -4.34
CA ILE A 121 14.75 1.66 -4.93
C ILE A 121 15.02 1.28 -6.39
N SER A 122 14.53 0.10 -6.82
CA SER A 122 14.72 -0.38 -8.18
C SER A 122 14.11 0.56 -9.22
N ASN A 123 14.58 0.47 -10.47
CA ASN A 123 13.79 0.99 -11.59
C ASN A 123 12.61 0.03 -11.89
N VAL A 124 11.76 0.40 -12.84
CA VAL A 124 10.67 -0.41 -13.38
C VAL A 124 10.35 0.04 -14.81
N SER A 125 9.81 -0.85 -15.64
CA SER A 125 9.10 -0.44 -16.85
C SER A 125 7.61 -0.71 -16.69
N ALA A 126 6.78 0.32 -16.73
CA ALA A 126 5.33 0.21 -16.50
C ALA A 126 4.56 1.31 -17.26
N PRO A 127 3.24 1.16 -17.48
CA PRO A 127 2.41 2.23 -18.01
C PRO A 127 2.50 3.50 -17.15
N ARG A 128 2.62 4.69 -17.76
CA ARG A 128 2.49 5.93 -16.97
C ARG A 128 1.12 6.00 -16.33
N ASN A 129 1.05 6.70 -15.20
CA ASN A 129 -0.12 6.89 -14.36
C ASN A 129 -0.68 5.63 -13.70
N SER A 130 -0.04 4.48 -13.84
CA SER A 130 -0.51 3.29 -13.14
C SER A 130 -0.28 3.38 -11.63
N LEU A 131 -1.11 2.68 -10.86
CA LEU A 131 -0.88 2.46 -9.43
C LEU A 131 0.29 1.49 -9.24
N MET A 132 1.23 1.87 -8.37
CA MET A 132 2.47 1.15 -8.09
C MET A 132 2.59 0.84 -6.59
N GLY A 133 3.29 -0.24 -6.27
CA GLY A 133 3.63 -0.63 -4.90
C GLY A 133 5.12 -0.84 -4.67
N ILE A 134 5.55 -0.65 -3.42
CA ILE A 134 6.91 -0.97 -2.94
C ILE A 134 6.85 -1.50 -1.51
N PHE A 135 7.53 -2.61 -1.24
CA PHE A 135 7.79 -3.09 0.13
C PHE A 135 9.18 -2.68 0.61
N LEU A 136 9.28 -2.22 1.85
CA LEU A 136 10.53 -1.88 2.53
C LEU A 136 10.62 -2.59 3.89
N ASP A 137 11.86 -2.80 4.34
CA ASP A 137 12.18 -3.11 5.74
C ASP A 137 12.17 -1.83 6.58
N ASP A 138 12.60 -1.88 7.84
CA ASP A 138 12.73 -0.71 8.74
C ASP A 138 13.92 0.20 8.43
N GLN A 139 14.83 -0.19 7.53
CA GLN A 139 16.04 0.56 7.23
C GLN A 139 15.84 1.62 6.14
N GLN A 140 16.67 2.66 6.11
CA GLN A 140 16.63 3.62 5.00
C GLN A 140 17.02 2.91 3.69
N PRO A 141 16.24 3.05 2.59
CA PRO A 141 16.43 2.19 1.43
C PRO A 141 17.78 2.41 0.74
N HIS A 142 18.28 3.65 0.73
CA HIS A 142 19.53 4.05 0.04
C HIS A 142 20.82 3.48 0.64
N ILE A 143 20.78 2.86 1.81
CA ILE A 143 21.98 2.30 2.45
C ILE A 143 22.43 0.96 1.84
N SER A 144 21.65 0.40 0.90
CA SER A 144 22.03 -0.79 0.15
C SER A 144 21.71 -0.62 -1.34
N ALA A 145 22.31 -1.47 -2.16
CA ALA A 145 21.99 -1.51 -3.58
C ALA A 145 20.49 -1.87 -3.82
N PRO A 146 19.86 -1.28 -4.85
CA PRO A 146 18.52 -1.66 -5.26
C PRO A 146 18.51 -3.07 -5.90
N PRO A 147 17.39 -3.80 -5.83
CA PRO A 147 17.23 -5.08 -6.54
C PRO A 147 17.06 -4.85 -8.06
N PRO A 148 17.11 -5.91 -8.87
CA PRO A 148 16.82 -5.84 -10.31
C PRO A 148 15.42 -5.24 -10.59
N ALA A 149 15.30 -4.49 -11.68
CA ALA A 149 14.03 -3.90 -12.09
C ALA A 149 13.03 -4.96 -12.59
N LEU A 150 11.75 -4.77 -12.28
CA LEU A 150 10.66 -5.52 -12.91
C LEU A 150 10.24 -4.86 -14.23
N ASN A 151 9.66 -5.65 -15.14
CA ASN A 151 9.23 -5.19 -16.45
C ASN A 151 7.77 -5.57 -16.71
N PHE A 152 6.91 -4.55 -16.71
CA PHE A 152 5.47 -4.58 -16.98
C PHE A 152 5.12 -3.91 -18.31
N ALA A 153 6.06 -3.82 -19.25
CA ALA A 153 5.85 -3.17 -20.54
C ALA A 153 4.75 -3.84 -21.39
N THR A 154 4.55 -5.14 -21.23
CA THR A 154 3.60 -5.91 -22.04
C THR A 154 2.29 -6.17 -21.31
N PRO A 155 1.16 -6.32 -22.04
CA PRO A 155 -0.09 -6.78 -21.43
C PRO A 155 0.06 -8.11 -20.69
N ALA A 156 0.86 -9.05 -21.23
CA ALA A 156 1.11 -10.34 -20.60
C ALA A 156 1.81 -10.22 -19.25
N SER A 157 2.81 -9.34 -19.13
CA SER A 157 3.51 -9.09 -17.86
C SER A 157 2.63 -8.43 -16.80
N ARG A 158 1.57 -7.71 -17.20
CA ARG A 158 0.59 -7.12 -16.28
C ARG A 158 -0.55 -8.08 -15.92
N ASN A 159 -0.71 -9.16 -16.68
CA ASN A 159 -1.77 -10.14 -16.50
C ASN A 159 -1.33 -11.33 -15.64
N TYR A 160 -0.91 -11.07 -14.40
CA TYR A 160 -0.53 -12.11 -13.45
C TYR A 160 -1.69 -12.48 -12.52
N VAL A 161 -1.63 -13.66 -11.92
CA VAL A 161 -2.50 -14.07 -10.80
C VAL A 161 -1.80 -13.82 -9.48
N GLU A 162 -0.49 -14.09 -9.42
CA GLU A 162 0.35 -13.89 -8.25
C GLU A 162 1.66 -13.22 -8.66
N LEU A 163 2.12 -12.29 -7.84
CA LEU A 163 3.44 -11.66 -7.95
C LEU A 163 4.14 -11.72 -6.59
N SER A 164 5.44 -12.06 -6.58
CA SER A 164 6.28 -12.05 -5.39
C SER A 164 7.42 -11.04 -5.54
N PRO A 165 7.19 -9.73 -5.29
CA PRO A 165 8.22 -8.71 -5.36
C PRO A 165 9.29 -8.89 -4.27
N LEU A 166 10.49 -8.37 -4.50
CA LEU A 166 11.52 -8.22 -3.48
C LEU A 166 11.30 -6.92 -2.67
N LEU A 167 11.97 -6.81 -1.52
CA LEU A 167 12.11 -5.51 -0.84
C LEU A 167 12.81 -4.50 -1.77
N LYS A 168 12.40 -3.23 -1.70
CA LYS A 168 12.92 -2.11 -2.52
C LYS A 168 12.64 -2.25 -4.01
N GLN A 169 11.78 -3.20 -4.40
CA GLN A 169 11.41 -3.44 -5.80
C GLN A 169 10.06 -2.79 -6.10
N VAL A 170 10.03 -1.92 -7.10
CA VAL A 170 8.80 -1.28 -7.58
C VAL A 170 8.02 -2.28 -8.44
N PHE A 171 6.73 -2.43 -8.17
CA PHE A 171 5.85 -3.32 -8.93
C PHE A 171 4.52 -2.66 -9.33
N PHE A 172 3.98 -3.12 -10.46
CA PHE A 172 2.66 -2.72 -10.95
C PHE A 172 1.57 -3.31 -10.05
N ILE A 173 0.53 -2.52 -9.73
CA ILE A 173 -0.69 -3.00 -9.09
C ILE A 173 -1.87 -2.85 -10.05
N GLY A 174 -1.93 -1.75 -10.80
CA GLY A 174 -3.04 -1.50 -11.70
C GLY A 174 -4.34 -1.26 -10.93
N ASP A 175 -5.45 -1.69 -11.51
CA ASP A 175 -6.74 -1.77 -10.84
C ASP A 175 -6.87 -2.94 -9.84
N GLY A 176 -5.85 -3.80 -9.77
CA GLY A 176 -5.79 -5.00 -8.94
C GLY A 176 -6.43 -6.24 -9.58
N LEU A 177 -6.83 -6.16 -10.85
CA LEU A 177 -7.47 -7.24 -11.59
C LEU A 177 -6.61 -7.70 -12.77
N ASN A 178 -6.70 -8.99 -13.06
CA ASN A 178 -6.19 -9.53 -14.32
C ASN A 178 -7.22 -9.32 -15.44
N ASN A 179 -6.88 -9.67 -16.68
CA ASN A 179 -7.75 -9.50 -17.84
C ASN A 179 -9.02 -10.36 -17.86
N GLN A 180 -9.18 -11.25 -16.86
CA GLN A 180 -10.37 -12.07 -16.62
C GLN A 180 -11.22 -11.52 -15.48
N GLY A 181 -10.85 -10.37 -14.89
CA GLY A 181 -11.52 -9.80 -13.71
C GLY A 181 -11.24 -10.56 -12.41
N VAL A 182 -10.17 -11.37 -12.38
CA VAL A 182 -9.73 -12.05 -11.15
C VAL A 182 -8.76 -11.15 -10.42
N PHE A 183 -8.97 -11.02 -9.11
CA PHE A 183 -8.06 -10.31 -8.23
C PHE A 183 -6.64 -10.86 -8.29
N GLN A 184 -5.68 -9.98 -8.52
CA GLN A 184 -4.27 -10.29 -8.48
C GLN A 184 -3.78 -10.30 -7.04
N GLN A 185 -2.91 -11.25 -6.73
CA GLN A 185 -2.31 -11.43 -5.42
C GLN A 185 -0.86 -10.97 -5.42
N ILE A 186 -0.49 -10.16 -4.44
CA ILE A 186 0.89 -9.71 -4.24
C ILE A 186 1.38 -10.30 -2.93
N ILE A 187 2.40 -11.14 -3.02
CA ILE A 187 2.96 -11.85 -1.86
C ILE A 187 3.91 -10.92 -1.12
N VAL A 188 3.65 -10.73 0.17
CA VAL A 188 4.50 -9.89 1.04
C VAL A 188 5.87 -10.56 1.19
N PRO A 189 6.98 -9.90 0.81
CA PRO A 189 8.31 -10.46 0.96
C PRO A 189 8.72 -10.59 2.43
N LYS A 190 9.65 -11.50 2.71
CA LYS A 190 10.25 -11.65 4.03
C LYS A 190 10.99 -10.36 4.43
N GLY A 191 10.80 -9.93 5.69
CA GLY A 191 11.44 -8.73 6.22
C GLY A 191 10.73 -7.43 5.87
N THR A 192 9.47 -7.51 5.41
CA THR A 192 8.65 -6.32 5.17
C THR A 192 8.18 -5.72 6.49
N ASP A 193 8.49 -4.46 6.72
CA ASP A 193 7.96 -3.66 7.83
C ASP A 193 7.11 -2.48 7.35
N ARG A 194 7.31 -2.05 6.10
CA ARG A 194 6.63 -0.90 5.51
C ARG A 194 6.16 -1.22 4.09
N PHE A 195 4.97 -0.74 3.74
CA PHE A 195 4.41 -0.84 2.41
C PHE A 195 3.97 0.53 1.91
N TYR A 196 4.40 0.91 0.72
CA TYR A 196 4.13 2.21 0.11
C TYR A 196 3.35 2.06 -1.19
N LEU A 197 2.42 2.99 -1.41
CA LEU A 197 1.68 3.16 -2.66
C LEU A 197 2.06 4.47 -3.34
N GLY A 198 2.28 4.41 -4.66
CA GLY A 198 2.58 5.58 -5.48
C GLY A 198 2.04 5.41 -6.89
N THR A 199 2.38 6.35 -7.76
CA THR A 199 1.95 6.35 -9.16
C THR A 199 3.15 6.25 -10.08
N MET A 200 2.93 5.78 -11.31
CA MET A 200 3.97 5.71 -12.33
C MET A 200 4.04 7.00 -13.16
N ASP A 201 5.25 7.37 -13.52
CA ASP A 201 5.62 8.39 -14.49
C ASP A 201 7.07 8.15 -14.93
N ALA A 202 7.65 9.02 -15.75
CA ALA A 202 9.06 8.99 -16.11
C ALA A 202 9.91 9.93 -15.25
N TYR A 203 9.37 11.08 -14.87
CA TYR A 203 10.01 12.18 -14.12
C TYR A 203 8.92 13.21 -13.71
N ASP A 204 9.28 14.24 -12.93
CA ASP A 204 8.44 15.41 -12.60
C ASP A 204 7.09 15.16 -11.88
N TRP A 205 6.97 14.14 -11.02
CA TRP A 205 5.73 13.85 -10.25
C TRP A 205 5.07 15.05 -9.57
N SER A 206 5.83 16.09 -9.26
CA SER A 206 5.31 17.35 -8.75
C SER A 206 4.23 18.03 -9.60
N ASP A 207 4.14 17.73 -10.91
CA ASP A 207 3.14 18.30 -11.83
C ASP A 207 1.94 17.36 -12.10
N ASN A 208 1.99 16.15 -11.55
CA ASN A 208 0.94 15.16 -11.64
C ASN A 208 -0.24 15.57 -10.76
N VAL A 209 -1.44 15.25 -11.25
CA VAL A 209 -2.70 15.68 -10.63
C VAL A 209 -3.66 14.52 -10.45
N GLY A 210 -4.66 14.73 -9.59
CA GLY A 210 -5.64 13.71 -9.23
C GLY A 210 -5.14 12.77 -8.13
N ALA A 211 -5.93 11.75 -7.85
CA ALA A 211 -5.63 10.72 -6.87
C ALA A 211 -6.44 9.45 -7.16
N PHE A 212 -5.94 8.31 -6.73
CA PHE A 212 -6.70 7.06 -6.65
C PHE A 212 -7.20 6.83 -5.24
N GLY A 213 -8.45 6.40 -5.10
CA GLY A 213 -8.98 5.83 -3.87
C GLY A 213 -8.82 4.32 -3.89
N VAL A 214 -7.92 3.78 -3.09
CA VAL A 214 -7.55 2.36 -3.06
C VAL A 214 -8.12 1.70 -1.82
N ALA A 215 -8.79 0.56 -2.01
CA ALA A 215 -9.19 -0.35 -0.96
C ALA A 215 -8.30 -1.59 -0.98
N LEU A 216 -7.86 -2.05 0.19
CA LEU A 216 -7.34 -3.39 0.31
C LEU A 216 -8.50 -4.35 0.56
N ILE A 217 -8.46 -5.51 -0.11
CA ILE A 217 -9.47 -6.55 0.02
C ILE A 217 -8.78 -7.79 0.57
N GLY A 218 -9.21 -8.29 1.72
CA GLY A 218 -8.69 -9.54 2.24
C GLY A 218 -9.01 -9.78 3.71
N ALA A 219 -9.00 -11.06 4.06
CA ALA A 219 -8.99 -11.54 5.44
C ALA A 219 -7.60 -11.28 6.03
N PHE A 220 -7.36 -10.09 6.55
CA PHE A 220 -6.20 -9.89 7.40
C PHE A 220 -6.40 -10.76 8.63
N GLY A 221 -5.40 -11.56 8.98
CA GLY A 221 -5.47 -12.59 10.02
C GLY A 221 -5.72 -12.05 11.43
N VAL A 222 -6.85 -11.39 11.66
CA VAL A 222 -7.39 -11.12 12.98
C VAL A 222 -7.85 -12.48 13.50
N GLN A 223 -6.98 -13.14 14.24
CA GLN A 223 -7.41 -14.17 15.17
C GLN A 223 -8.26 -13.45 16.22
N VAL A 224 -9.57 -13.38 15.99
CA VAL A 224 -10.49 -13.01 17.06
C VAL A 224 -10.46 -14.16 18.05
N THR A 225 -9.66 -14.02 19.10
CA THR A 225 -9.77 -14.87 20.28
C THR A 225 -11.10 -14.56 20.91
N VAL A 226 -12.15 -15.26 20.49
CA VAL A 226 -13.40 -15.29 21.24
C VAL A 226 -13.07 -16.07 22.50
N ASP A 227 -12.94 -15.35 23.62
CA ASP A 227 -12.87 -15.96 24.94
C ASP A 227 -14.22 -16.65 25.15
N VAL A 228 -14.30 -17.93 24.76
CA VAL A 228 -15.50 -18.74 24.99
C VAL A 228 -15.48 -19.04 26.48
N PRO A 229 -16.36 -18.45 27.29
CA PRO A 229 -16.41 -18.79 28.70
C PRO A 229 -16.63 -20.31 28.81
N PRO A 230 -15.91 -21.00 29.70
CA PRO A 230 -16.11 -22.42 29.90
C PRO A 230 -17.61 -22.67 30.12
N PRO A 231 -18.19 -23.73 29.53
CA PRO A 231 -19.61 -24.02 29.67
C PRO A 231 -19.94 -24.03 31.15
N GLN A 232 -20.72 -23.03 31.58
CA GLN A 232 -21.19 -22.97 32.95
C GLN A 232 -22.04 -24.21 33.15
N SER A 233 -21.56 -25.11 34.01
CA SER A 233 -22.33 -26.26 34.46
C SER A 233 -23.58 -25.72 35.15
N LEU A 234 -24.71 -25.73 34.45
CA LEU A 234 -26.04 -25.53 35.03
C LEU A 234 -26.33 -26.73 35.94
N VAL A 235 -25.78 -26.70 37.15
CA VAL A 235 -26.32 -27.49 38.25
C VAL A 235 -27.68 -26.88 38.58
N ALA A 236 -28.74 -27.55 38.15
CA ALA A 236 -30.09 -27.25 38.61
C ALA A 236 -30.14 -27.54 40.11
N GLU A 237 -30.02 -26.50 40.94
CA GLU A 237 -30.31 -26.61 42.37
C GLU A 237 -31.83 -26.78 42.52
N VAL A 238 -32.26 -28.02 42.78
CA VAL A 238 -33.61 -28.31 43.28
C VAL A 238 -33.67 -27.79 44.71
N SER A 239 -34.25 -26.60 44.87
CA SER A 239 -34.50 -25.98 46.17
C SER A 239 -35.60 -26.75 46.91
N ALA A 240 -35.26 -27.34 48.06
CA ALA A 240 -36.22 -27.87 49.03
C ALA A 240 -36.46 -26.83 50.14
N PRO A 241 -37.65 -26.80 50.78
CA PRO A 241 -38.03 -25.69 51.64
C PRO A 241 -37.49 -25.78 53.08
N ASP A 242 -36.92 -24.66 53.51
CA ASP A 242 -36.97 -23.97 54.83
C ASP A 242 -36.67 -24.71 56.15
N THR A 243 -35.79 -24.12 56.98
CA THR A 243 -36.09 -23.58 58.34
C THR A 243 -34.84 -23.48 59.23
N ARG A 244 -34.38 -22.24 59.53
CA ARG A 244 -34.11 -21.74 60.91
C ARG A 244 -33.37 -20.39 60.99
N LYS A 245 -34.12 -19.43 61.54
CA LYS A 245 -33.85 -18.34 62.51
C LYS A 245 -32.41 -17.92 62.91
N SER A 246 -32.34 -16.58 63.10
CA SER A 246 -31.58 -15.74 64.07
C SER A 246 -30.13 -15.26 63.77
N GLU A 247 -30.06 -14.00 63.32
CA GLU A 247 -29.18 -12.84 63.63
C GLU A 247 -28.37 -12.81 64.97
N PRO A 248 -27.44 -11.84 65.27
CA PRO A 248 -26.83 -10.75 64.46
C PRO A 248 -25.32 -10.32 64.78
N VAL A 249 -24.85 -9.25 64.09
CA VAL A 249 -23.80 -8.21 64.40
C VAL A 249 -22.30 -8.56 64.56
N ALA A 250 -21.43 -7.96 63.72
CA ALA A 250 -20.37 -6.98 64.11
C ALA A 250 -19.37 -6.64 62.97
N SER A 251 -19.20 -5.33 62.71
CA SER A 251 -18.03 -4.67 62.09
C SER A 251 -17.10 -4.12 63.20
N PRO A 252 -16.00 -3.37 62.95
CA PRO A 252 -14.99 -3.32 61.85
C PRO A 252 -13.54 -3.43 62.43
N LEU A 253 -12.45 -3.28 61.63
CA LEU A 253 -11.23 -2.51 62.00
C LEU A 253 -10.11 -2.44 60.90
N VAL A 254 -9.65 -1.18 60.62
CA VAL A 254 -8.29 -0.63 60.25
C VAL A 254 -7.56 -1.19 59.02
N ALA A 255 -7.32 -0.45 57.91
CA ALA A 255 -6.43 0.70 57.65
C ALA A 255 -4.91 0.42 57.79
N GLU A 256 -4.15 0.48 56.68
CA GLU A 256 -2.80 1.07 56.71
C GLU A 256 -2.40 1.62 55.34
N VAL A 257 -1.75 2.78 55.41
CA VAL A 257 -1.26 3.66 54.36
C VAL A 257 0.24 3.41 54.21
N ALA A 258 0.77 3.33 52.99
CA ALA A 258 2.16 3.72 52.74
C ALA A 258 2.35 4.19 51.29
N ALA A 259 2.70 5.47 51.17
CA ALA A 259 3.19 6.13 49.97
C ALA A 259 4.70 6.38 50.11
N SER A 260 5.46 6.25 49.02
CA SER A 260 6.71 6.97 48.74
C SER A 260 7.04 6.71 47.25
N ASP A 261 6.86 7.64 46.32
CA ASP A 261 7.72 8.81 46.02
C ASP A 261 9.21 8.47 45.95
N THR A 262 9.81 8.47 44.75
CA THR A 262 10.80 9.51 44.37
C THR A 262 11.38 9.32 42.95
N ARG A 263 11.24 10.42 42.19
CA ARG A 263 12.22 11.12 41.35
C ARG A 263 12.72 10.55 40.01
N LYS A 264 12.33 11.31 38.97
CA LYS A 264 12.91 11.52 37.65
C LYS A 264 14.44 11.73 37.67
N SER A 265 15.11 11.19 36.66
CA SER A 265 16.45 11.59 36.20
C SER A 265 16.35 12.10 34.76
N GLU A 266 16.93 13.27 34.50
CA GLU A 266 17.08 13.89 33.17
C GLU A 266 18.38 13.44 32.48
N PRO A 267 18.48 13.54 31.14
CA PRO A 267 19.58 12.97 30.36
C PRO A 267 20.78 13.93 30.20
N VAL A 268 21.97 13.33 30.18
CA VAL A 268 23.27 13.99 29.99
C VAL A 268 23.62 14.05 28.51
N THR A 269 23.90 15.25 27.99
CA THR A 269 24.40 15.52 26.62
C THR A 269 25.92 15.33 26.54
N PRO A 270 26.46 14.59 25.55
CA PRO A 270 27.90 14.57 25.27
C PRO A 270 28.34 15.70 24.31
N PRO A 271 29.62 16.14 24.37
CA PRO A 271 30.12 17.31 23.64
C PRO A 271 30.52 16.99 22.18
N LEU A 272 30.41 18.04 21.35
CA LEU A 272 30.81 18.12 19.94
C LEU A 272 32.35 17.97 19.78
N VAL A 273 32.78 17.09 18.87
CA VAL A 273 34.17 16.96 18.43
C VAL A 273 34.30 17.49 17.01
N GLY A 274 35.36 18.26 16.80
CA GLY A 274 35.59 19.14 15.66
C GLY A 274 35.77 18.47 14.30
N GLU A 275 35.33 19.24 13.31
CA GLU A 275 35.36 18.99 11.88
C GLU A 275 36.77 19.26 11.31
N ALA A 276 37.30 18.29 10.56
CA ALA A 276 38.55 18.44 9.83
C ALA A 276 38.27 18.83 8.37
N PRO A 277 39.05 19.73 7.75
CA PRO A 277 38.79 20.19 6.39
C PRO A 277 39.15 19.13 5.35
N VAL A 278 38.22 18.82 4.45
CA VAL A 278 38.43 17.96 3.27
C VAL A 278 39.02 18.80 2.13
N PRO A 279 40.09 18.34 1.44
CA PRO A 279 40.73 19.10 0.37
C PRO A 279 39.90 19.13 -0.93
N GLU A 280 40.00 20.28 -1.60
CA GLU A 280 39.35 20.70 -2.84
C GLU A 280 39.67 19.77 -4.03
N ALA A 281 38.64 19.24 -4.68
CA ALA A 281 38.76 18.38 -5.86
C ALA A 281 38.90 19.22 -7.13
N THR A 282 40.02 19.05 -7.83
CA THR A 282 40.31 19.65 -9.14
C THR A 282 39.40 19.07 -10.23
N ILE A 283 38.69 19.95 -10.95
CA ILE A 283 37.83 19.61 -12.10
C ILE A 283 38.69 19.48 -13.36
N PRO A 284 38.64 18.38 -14.13
CA PRO A 284 39.25 18.33 -15.45
C PRO A 284 38.38 19.03 -16.52
N GLU A 285 39.06 19.79 -17.40
CA GLU A 285 38.50 20.56 -18.51
C GLU A 285 37.60 19.75 -19.45
N PHE A 286 36.52 20.40 -19.88
CA PHE A 286 35.51 19.93 -20.82
C PHE A 286 36.08 19.95 -22.26
N VAL A 287 36.21 18.78 -22.90
CA VAL A 287 36.51 18.69 -24.33
C VAL A 287 35.21 18.90 -25.11
N ALA A 288 35.13 19.98 -25.88
CA ALA A 288 34.00 20.29 -26.75
C ALA A 288 33.90 19.30 -27.92
N VAL A 289 32.72 18.72 -28.11
CA VAL A 289 32.36 17.92 -29.29
C VAL A 289 31.68 18.84 -30.32
N PRO A 290 32.09 18.87 -31.60
CA PRO A 290 31.45 19.74 -32.60
C PRO A 290 30.11 19.17 -33.10
N GLU A 291 29.13 20.05 -33.30
CA GLU A 291 27.77 19.74 -33.75
C GLU A 291 27.69 19.24 -35.22
N PRO A 292 26.68 18.41 -35.57
CA PRO A 292 26.47 17.98 -36.95
C PRO A 292 25.74 19.03 -37.80
N THR A 293 26.30 19.26 -38.98
CA THR A 293 25.85 20.19 -40.01
C THR A 293 24.52 19.78 -40.65
N THR A 294 23.57 20.72 -40.70
CA THR A 294 22.28 20.64 -41.40
C THR A 294 22.46 20.51 -42.91
N LEU A 295 21.93 19.44 -43.52
CA LEU A 295 21.82 19.30 -44.98
C LEU A 295 20.39 19.64 -45.43
N ILE A 296 20.21 20.79 -46.06
CA ILE A 296 18.97 21.18 -46.75
C ILE A 296 18.99 20.55 -48.15
N GLY A 297 18.11 19.58 -48.38
CA GLY A 297 17.87 18.97 -49.68
C GLY A 297 16.53 19.39 -50.26
N SER A 298 16.57 20.28 -51.25
CA SER A 298 15.45 20.62 -52.13
C SER A 298 15.01 19.42 -52.97
N PHE A 299 13.71 19.14 -53.03
CA PHE A 299 13.11 18.38 -54.14
C PHE A 299 11.87 19.08 -54.67
N LEU A 300 11.92 19.38 -55.97
CA LEU A 300 10.89 19.98 -56.79
C LEU A 300 10.18 18.86 -57.58
N GLY A 301 8.85 18.83 -57.50
CA GLY A 301 7.94 18.35 -58.57
C GLY A 301 7.79 16.85 -58.82
N LEU A 302 6.55 16.32 -58.77
CA LEU A 302 5.66 16.23 -59.94
C LEU A 302 4.33 15.51 -59.58
N GLY A 303 3.22 16.18 -59.90
CA GLY A 303 1.85 15.74 -60.21
C GLY A 303 1.24 14.44 -59.65
N ILE A 304 -0.01 14.52 -59.18
CA ILE A 304 -1.17 13.88 -59.82
C ILE A 304 -2.48 14.56 -59.35
N LEU A 305 -3.39 14.66 -60.32
CA LEU A 305 -4.70 15.28 -60.39
C LEU A 305 -5.77 14.47 -59.64
N GLY A 306 -6.75 15.12 -58.97
CA GLY A 306 -7.94 14.44 -58.44
C GLY A 306 -8.91 15.36 -57.69
N ALA A 307 -10.09 15.58 -58.27
CA ALA A 307 -11.12 16.54 -57.90
C ALA A 307 -11.90 16.27 -56.59
N ALA A 308 -12.42 17.33 -55.92
CA ALA A 308 -13.87 17.56 -55.69
C ALA A 308 -14.17 18.61 -54.58
N ALA A 309 -14.83 19.70 -55.01
CA ALA A 309 -15.85 20.58 -54.40
C ALA A 309 -15.81 21.08 -52.92
N PRO A 310 -16.29 22.32 -52.65
CA PRO A 310 -16.16 23.01 -51.36
C PRO A 310 -17.43 22.93 -50.47
N ARG A 311 -17.25 22.96 -49.14
CA ARG A 311 -18.32 23.39 -48.21
C ARG A 311 -17.96 24.72 -47.57
N ARG A 312 -18.71 25.76 -47.93
CA ARG A 312 -18.83 27.03 -47.19
C ARG A 312 -19.74 26.83 -45.97
N CYS A 313 -19.34 27.36 -44.82
CA CYS A 313 -20.24 27.92 -43.81
C CYS A 313 -19.44 28.89 -42.93
N ARG A 314 -19.46 30.20 -43.26
CA ARG A 314 -20.37 31.24 -42.75
C ARG A 314 -19.91 31.81 -41.39
N GLN A 315 -19.00 32.77 -41.48
CA GLN A 315 -18.65 33.73 -40.43
C GLN A 315 -19.83 34.70 -40.24
N LYS A 316 -20.39 34.78 -39.03
CA LYS A 316 -21.32 35.85 -38.62
C LYS A 316 -20.57 36.82 -37.72
N GLN A 317 -20.33 38.03 -38.23
CA GLN A 317 -20.14 39.22 -37.43
C GLN A 317 -21.38 39.46 -36.55
N LYS A 318 -21.15 39.80 -35.28
CA LYS A 318 -22.09 40.59 -34.49
C LYS A 318 -21.36 41.84 -33.99
N SER A 319 -21.88 42.98 -34.46
CA SER A 319 -21.65 44.32 -33.95
C SER A 319 -22.15 44.44 -32.51
N PHE A 320 -21.41 45.18 -31.68
CA PHE A 320 -21.98 46.02 -30.63
C PHE A 320 -21.30 47.38 -30.67
N ARG A 321 -22.11 48.38 -30.28
CA ARG A 321 -21.93 49.83 -30.38
C ARG A 321 -20.70 50.35 -29.66
#